data_AF-A0A650M6V4-F1
#
_entry.id   AF-A0A650M6V4-F1
#
_cell.length_a   1.000
_cell.length_b   1.000
_cell.length_c   1.000
_cell.angle_alpha   90.00
_cell.angle_beta   90.00
_cell.angle_gamma   90.00
#
_symmetry.space_group_name_H-M   'P 1'
#
loop_
_entity.id
_entity.type
_entity.pdbx_description
1 polymer ?
#
loop_
_entity_poly.entity_id
_entity_poly.type
_entity_poly.pdbx_seq_one_letter_code
_entity_poly.pdbx_strand_id
1 'polypeptide(L)'
;MLIVGGETALKIVRIDLYRSLEENSIKYEVKKFNGYPTQKYILDLCNLVEDLGVKRVRYADTVGILSISKTKQVISELRKNSNVEIEIHSHNDFGMALAIAIESVKNGVRYVDCTLDGIGERSGNCNLQEFLRIGFEFPEEVKIDKMNLIKSDLKNII
;
A
#
# COMPACT_ATOMS: atom_id res chain seq x y z
N MET A 1 -3.62 -17.73 -9.10
CA MET A 1 -4.45 -17.83 -10.33
C MET A 1 -5.41 -19.00 -10.19
N LEU A 2 -6.70 -18.70 -9.97
CA LEU A 2 -7.86 -19.59 -10.14
C LEU A 2 -9.06 -18.65 -10.32
N ILE A 3 -9.72 -18.69 -11.48
CA ILE A 3 -10.85 -17.81 -11.84
C ILE A 3 -12.12 -18.66 -11.83
N VAL A 4 -13.13 -18.25 -11.07
CA VAL A 4 -14.52 -18.73 -11.18
C VAL A 4 -15.42 -17.51 -11.23
N GLY A 5 -16.29 -17.46 -12.24
CA GLY A 5 -17.10 -16.31 -12.62
C GLY A 5 -18.34 -16.05 -11.75
N GLY A 6 -18.86 -14.82 -11.87
CA GLY A 6 -20.10 -14.32 -11.28
C GLY A 6 -20.11 -12.79 -11.33
N GLU A 7 -21.12 -12.19 -11.97
CA GLU A 7 -21.26 -10.77 -12.26
C GLU A 7 -21.33 -9.89 -10.99
N THR A 8 -20.21 -9.37 -10.52
CA THR A 8 -20.08 -8.03 -9.89
C THR A 8 -18.59 -7.71 -9.83
N ALA A 9 -18.17 -6.52 -10.27
CA ALA A 9 -16.75 -6.13 -10.35
C ALA A 9 -15.99 -6.50 -9.07
N LEU A 10 -15.09 -7.49 -9.18
CA LEU A 10 -14.30 -8.00 -8.08
C LEU A 10 -13.18 -6.99 -7.83
N LYS A 11 -13.30 -6.24 -6.74
CA LYS A 11 -12.34 -5.21 -6.41
C LYS A 11 -11.58 -5.66 -5.14
N ILE A 12 -10.29 -5.98 -5.28
CA ILE A 12 -9.50 -6.61 -4.21
C ILE A 12 -8.64 -5.53 -3.53
N VAL A 13 -8.68 -5.46 -2.19
CA VAL A 13 -7.67 -4.77 -1.39
C VAL A 13 -6.85 -5.86 -0.69
N ARG A 14 -5.54 -5.91 -0.95
CA ARG A 14 -4.64 -6.88 -0.30
C ARG A 14 -4.00 -6.22 0.91
N ILE A 15 -4.04 -6.93 2.03
CA ILE A 15 -3.35 -6.54 3.25
C ILE A 15 -2.21 -7.51 3.50
N ASP A 16 -0.98 -7.00 3.38
CA ASP A 16 0.24 -7.71 3.76
C ASP A 16 0.66 -7.27 5.17
N LEU A 17 0.80 -8.22 6.09
CA LEU A 17 1.18 -7.99 7.48
C LEU A 17 2.66 -8.30 7.67
N TYR A 18 3.42 -7.39 8.29
CA TYR A 18 4.83 -7.60 8.63
C TYR A 18 5.03 -7.65 10.15
N ARG A 19 5.38 -8.81 10.69
CA ARG A 19 5.81 -8.98 12.10
C ARG A 19 7.34 -8.98 12.18
N SER A 20 7.92 -8.08 12.98
CA SER A 20 9.36 -8.07 13.27
C SER A 20 9.63 -8.97 14.47
N LEU A 21 10.00 -10.22 14.24
CA LEU A 21 10.89 -10.93 15.14
C LEU A 21 12.30 -10.74 14.58
N GLU A 22 13.28 -10.51 15.44
CA GLU A 22 14.69 -10.26 15.08
C GLU A 22 15.09 -11.08 13.83
N GLU A 23 15.41 -10.35 12.75
CA GLU A 23 15.84 -10.84 11.42
C GLU A 23 14.85 -11.62 10.54
N ASN A 24 13.60 -11.88 10.94
CA ASN A 24 12.62 -12.59 10.12
C ASN A 24 11.26 -11.88 10.05
N SER A 25 10.98 -11.17 8.94
CA SER A 25 9.64 -10.66 8.66
C SER A 25 8.71 -11.80 8.24
N ILE A 26 7.74 -12.15 9.08
CA ILE A 26 6.68 -13.09 8.70
C ILE A 26 5.61 -12.30 7.95
N LYS A 27 5.45 -12.60 6.65
CA LYS A 27 4.42 -12.02 5.79
C LYS A 27 3.13 -12.83 5.91
N TYR A 28 2.10 -12.26 6.52
CA TYR A 28 0.74 -12.83 6.44
C TYR A 28 -0.06 -12.06 5.40
N GLU A 29 -0.78 -12.78 4.54
CA GLU A 29 -1.55 -12.19 3.45
C GLU A 29 -3.01 -12.60 3.55
N VAL A 30 -3.90 -11.61 3.66
CA VAL A 30 -5.35 -11.85 3.56
C VAL A 30 -5.75 -11.74 2.08
N LYS A 31 -5.82 -12.88 1.39
CA LYS A 31 -5.92 -12.98 -0.08
C LYS A 31 -7.30 -12.78 -0.69
N LYS A 32 -8.39 -12.81 0.08
CA LYS A 32 -9.73 -12.85 -0.52
C LYS A 32 -10.80 -12.23 0.36
N PHE A 33 -11.35 -11.11 -0.10
CA PHE A 33 -12.60 -10.55 0.37
C PHE A 33 -13.56 -10.48 -0.83
N ASN A 34 -14.81 -10.91 -0.66
CA ASN A 34 -15.82 -10.73 -1.69
C ASN A 34 -16.38 -9.29 -1.56
N GLY A 35 -15.95 -8.39 -2.44
CA GLY A 35 -16.35 -6.97 -2.46
C GLY A 35 -15.29 -6.02 -1.91
N TYR A 36 -15.64 -4.74 -1.74
CA TYR A 36 -14.77 -3.78 -1.05
C TYR A 36 -14.87 -3.98 0.46
N PRO A 37 -13.76 -4.29 1.15
CA PRO A 37 -13.80 -4.37 2.59
C PRO A 37 -14.30 -3.04 3.15
N THR A 38 -15.24 -3.11 4.08
CA THR A 38 -15.75 -1.91 4.72
C THR A 38 -14.62 -1.25 5.51
N GLN A 39 -14.74 0.06 5.67
CA GLN A 39 -13.80 0.84 6.48
C GLN A 39 -13.64 0.26 7.89
N LYS A 40 -14.76 -0.14 8.51
CA LYS A 40 -14.78 -0.81 9.81
C LYS A 40 -13.98 -2.11 9.80
N TYR A 41 -14.16 -2.95 8.78
CA TYR A 41 -13.43 -4.22 8.68
C TYR A 41 -11.91 -4.01 8.59
N ILE A 42 -11.47 -3.03 7.79
CA ILE A 42 -10.04 -2.72 7.66
C ILE A 42 -9.48 -2.25 9.00
N LEU A 43 -10.21 -1.39 9.73
CA LEU A 43 -9.80 -0.91 11.04
C LEU A 43 -9.75 -2.04 12.08
N ASP A 44 -10.79 -2.87 12.15
CA ASP A 44 -10.84 -4.04 13.05
C ASP A 44 -9.64 -4.97 12.79
N LEU A 45 -9.30 -5.19 11.51
CA LEU A 45 -8.14 -5.98 11.13
C LEU A 45 -6.82 -5.31 11.54
N CYS A 46 -6.67 -3.99 11.35
CA CYS A 46 -5.48 -3.25 11.78
C CYS A 46 -5.27 -3.33 13.30
N ASN A 47 -6.33 -3.18 14.08
CA ASN A 47 -6.26 -3.30 15.53
C ASN A 47 -5.90 -4.72 15.96
N LEU A 48 -6.53 -5.74 15.36
CA LEU A 48 -6.22 -7.13 15.65
C LEU A 48 -4.74 -7.47 15.39
N VAL A 49 -4.19 -7.02 14.27
CA VAL A 49 -2.80 -7.34 13.92
C VAL A 49 -1.80 -6.53 14.74
N GLU A 50 -2.17 -5.30 15.11
CA GLU A 50 -1.43 -4.49 16.09
C GLU A 50 -1.30 -5.23 17.43
N ASP A 51 -2.40 -5.79 17.94
CA ASP A 51 -2.41 -6.61 19.17
C ASP A 51 -1.53 -7.86 19.05
N LEU A 52 -1.37 -8.41 17.84
CA LEU A 52 -0.49 -9.54 17.55
C LEU A 52 0.99 -9.13 17.36
N GLY A 53 1.31 -7.85 17.53
CA GLY A 53 2.67 -7.31 17.41
C GLY A 53 3.13 -7.07 15.97
N VAL A 54 2.21 -7.04 15.00
CA VAL A 54 2.51 -6.62 13.62
C VAL A 54 2.90 -5.14 13.64
N LYS A 55 4.02 -4.81 13.02
CA LYS A 55 4.53 -3.43 13.01
C LYS A 55 3.99 -2.63 11.84
N ARG A 56 3.71 -3.30 10.72
CA ARG A 56 3.32 -2.65 9.48
C ARG A 56 2.29 -3.46 8.71
N VAL A 57 1.33 -2.74 8.15
CA VAL A 57 0.24 -3.22 7.31
C VAL A 57 0.35 -2.54 5.95
N ARG A 58 0.43 -3.32 4.87
CA ARG A 58 0.31 -2.79 3.52
C ARG A 58 -1.16 -2.65 3.14
N TYR A 59 -1.57 -1.48 2.69
CA TYR A 59 -2.85 -1.22 2.05
C TYR A 59 -2.65 -1.23 0.53
N ALA A 60 -3.09 -2.29 -0.16
CA ALA A 60 -2.85 -2.46 -1.59
C ALA A 60 -4.09 -2.24 -2.45
N ASP A 61 -3.98 -1.35 -3.44
CA ASP A 61 -4.94 -1.19 -4.54
C ASP A 61 -4.64 -2.20 -5.65
N THR A 62 -4.98 -3.46 -5.42
CA THR A 62 -4.53 -4.56 -6.29
C THR A 62 -5.13 -4.52 -7.71
N VAL A 63 -6.23 -3.80 -7.90
CA VAL A 63 -6.94 -3.66 -9.18
C VAL A 63 -6.76 -2.26 -9.80
N GLY A 64 -6.03 -1.37 -9.14
CA GLY A 64 -5.67 -0.04 -9.65
C GLY A 64 -6.82 0.97 -9.73
N ILE A 65 -7.89 0.81 -8.95
CA ILE A 65 -9.09 1.68 -9.05
C ILE A 65 -9.31 2.58 -7.84
N LEU A 66 -8.36 2.62 -6.90
CA LEU A 66 -8.46 3.46 -5.72
C LEU A 66 -8.41 4.93 -6.13
N SER A 67 -9.41 5.72 -5.73
CA SER A 67 -9.38 7.16 -5.97
C SER A 67 -8.57 7.90 -4.91
N ILE A 68 -8.07 9.09 -5.26
CA ILE A 68 -7.38 9.99 -4.34
C ILE A 68 -8.28 10.34 -3.13
N SER A 69 -9.55 10.68 -3.38
CA SER A 69 -10.52 11.00 -2.31
C SER A 69 -10.74 9.83 -1.37
N LYS A 70 -10.82 8.60 -1.90
CA LYS A 70 -10.98 7.41 -1.07
C LYS A 70 -9.72 7.09 -0.29
N THR A 71 -8.54 7.27 -0.89
CA THR A 71 -7.23 7.15 -0.23
C THR A 71 -7.18 8.05 1.00
N LYS A 72 -7.45 9.35 0.83
CA LYS A 72 -7.50 10.32 1.93
C LYS A 72 -8.41 9.87 3.07
N GLN A 73 -9.63 9.48 2.73
CA GLN A 73 -10.63 9.03 3.71
C GLN A 73 -10.12 7.82 4.50
N VAL A 74 -9.67 6.78 3.79
CA VAL A 74 -9.26 5.52 4.41
C VAL A 74 -8.05 5.72 5.31
N ILE A 75 -7.00 6.38 4.79
CA ILE A 75 -5.75 6.59 5.51
C ILE A 75 -5.97 7.47 6.74
N SER A 76 -6.72 8.57 6.61
CA SER A 76 -7.02 9.46 7.74
C SER A 76 -7.70 8.71 8.89
N GLU A 77 -8.65 7.83 8.55
CA GLU A 77 -9.38 7.08 9.54
C GLU A 77 -8.54 5.96 10.18
N LEU A 78 -7.70 5.28 9.41
CA LEU A 78 -6.76 4.29 9.97
C LEU A 78 -5.74 4.97 10.90
N ARG A 79 -5.14 6.08 10.49
CA ARG A 79 -4.18 6.84 11.30
C ARG A 79 -4.79 7.44 12.56
N LYS A 80 -6.09 7.74 12.55
CA LYS A 80 -6.81 8.24 13.72
C LYS A 80 -7.11 7.14 14.75
N ASN A 81 -7.26 5.88 14.32
CA ASN A 81 -7.82 4.81 15.15
C ASN A 81 -6.91 3.59 15.34
N SER A 82 -5.74 3.53 14.72
CA SER A 82 -4.73 2.48 14.91
C SER A 82 -3.32 3.08 14.88
N ASN A 83 -2.39 2.52 15.66
CA ASN A 83 -0.99 2.93 15.63
C ASN A 83 -0.13 2.05 14.72
N VAL A 84 -0.71 1.01 14.11
CA VAL A 84 0.02 0.20 13.13
C VAL A 84 0.52 1.07 11.99
N GLU A 85 1.74 0.83 11.56
CA GLU A 85 2.29 1.56 10.43
C GLU A 85 1.62 1.12 9.14
N ILE A 86 1.27 2.09 8.30
CA ILE A 86 0.65 1.81 7.01
C ILE A 86 1.71 1.95 5.92
N GLU A 87 1.72 0.99 4.99
CA GLU A 87 2.42 1.05 3.72
C GLU A 87 1.40 1.14 2.58
N ILE A 88 1.54 2.10 1.67
CA ILE A 88 0.67 2.17 0.49
C ILE A 88 1.28 1.40 -0.67
N HIS A 89 0.48 0.58 -1.34
CA HIS A 89 0.85 -0.09 -2.60
C HIS A 89 -0.22 0.20 -3.65
N SER A 90 0.11 1.00 -4.66
CA SER A 90 -0.83 1.45 -5.68
C SER A 90 -0.44 0.91 -7.07
N HIS A 91 -1.42 0.32 -7.75
CA HIS A 91 -1.28 -0.04 -9.16
C HIS A 91 -1.71 1.11 -10.07
N ASN A 92 -1.15 1.14 -11.28
CA ASN A 92 -1.27 2.27 -12.19
C ASN A 92 -2.26 2.08 -13.35
N ASP A 93 -3.24 1.17 -13.20
CA ASP A 93 -4.23 0.83 -14.24
C ASP A 93 -4.95 2.07 -14.83
N PHE A 94 -5.18 3.07 -13.99
CA PHE A 94 -5.83 4.34 -14.36
C PHE A 94 -4.89 5.55 -14.26
N GLY A 95 -3.56 5.34 -14.22
CA GLY A 95 -2.58 6.43 -14.15
C GLY A 95 -2.54 7.17 -12.80
N MET A 96 -3.13 6.58 -11.74
CA MET A 96 -3.28 7.25 -10.43
C MET A 96 -2.25 6.81 -9.39
N ALA A 97 -1.35 5.86 -9.68
CA ALA A 97 -0.51 5.24 -8.65
C ALA A 97 0.34 6.26 -7.88
N LEU A 98 0.98 7.18 -8.62
CA LEU A 98 1.79 8.26 -8.06
C LEU A 98 0.95 9.22 -7.20
N ALA A 99 -0.21 9.62 -7.69
CA ALA A 99 -1.09 10.54 -6.97
C ALA A 99 -1.62 9.93 -5.65
N ILE A 100 -1.95 8.64 -5.67
CA ILE A 100 -2.33 7.88 -4.46
C ILE A 100 -1.18 7.82 -3.46
N ALA A 101 0.05 7.60 -3.93
CA ALA A 101 1.24 7.55 -3.07
C ALA A 101 1.48 8.90 -2.38
N ILE A 102 1.45 10.01 -3.12
CA ILE A 102 1.61 11.37 -2.58
C ILE A 102 0.51 11.68 -1.57
N GLU A 103 -0.76 11.43 -1.92
CA GLU A 103 -1.88 11.69 -1.01
C GLU A 103 -1.75 10.84 0.27
N SER A 104 -1.30 9.59 0.16
CA SER A 104 -1.07 8.74 1.33
C SER A 104 -0.04 9.35 2.28
N VAL A 105 1.09 9.82 1.76
CA VAL A 105 2.15 10.47 2.57
C VAL A 105 1.62 11.73 3.25
N LYS A 106 0.86 12.57 2.53
CA LYS A 106 0.24 13.78 3.09
C LYS A 106 -0.73 13.49 4.24
N ASN A 107 -1.30 12.28 4.28
CA ASN A 107 -2.18 11.82 5.36
C ASN A 107 -1.45 10.95 6.41
N GLY A 108 -0.11 10.98 6.43
CA GLY A 108 0.71 10.40 7.50
C GLY A 108 1.21 8.98 7.26
N VAL A 109 1.12 8.46 6.03
CA VAL A 109 1.79 7.21 5.64
C VAL A 109 3.29 7.42 5.54
N ARG A 110 4.08 6.49 6.09
CA ARG A 110 5.55 6.57 6.11
C ARG A 110 6.24 5.60 5.16
N TYR A 111 5.48 4.68 4.57
CA TYR A 111 6.01 3.65 3.67
C TYR A 111 5.22 3.65 2.36
N VAL A 112 5.92 3.75 1.24
CA VAL A 112 5.35 3.71 -0.11
C VAL A 112 6.05 2.60 -0.87
N ASP A 113 5.27 1.70 -1.47
CA ASP A 113 5.76 0.68 -2.37
C ASP A 113 5.82 1.25 -3.80
N CYS A 114 7.03 1.34 -4.33
CA CYS A 114 7.31 1.81 -5.68
C CYS A 114 8.23 0.82 -6.39
N THR A 115 8.17 0.81 -7.72
CA THR A 115 9.07 0.01 -8.55
C THR A 115 9.88 0.89 -9.49
N LEU A 116 11.07 0.41 -9.88
CA LEU A 116 11.90 1.09 -10.88
C LEU A 116 11.12 1.16 -12.20
N ASP A 117 11.04 2.35 -12.79
CA ASP A 117 10.26 2.63 -14.00
C ASP A 117 8.76 2.29 -13.88
N GLY A 118 8.25 2.08 -12.66
CA GLY A 118 6.87 1.68 -12.43
C GLY A 118 6.53 0.26 -12.89
N ILE A 119 7.54 -0.61 -13.12
CA ILE A 119 7.28 -1.99 -13.58
C ILE A 119 6.42 -2.79 -12.59
N GLY A 120 5.55 -3.65 -13.11
CA GLY A 120 4.65 -4.47 -12.30
C GLY A 120 3.64 -5.21 -13.18
N GLU A 121 2.70 -5.92 -12.55
CA GLU A 121 1.60 -6.52 -13.30
C GLU A 121 0.73 -5.46 -13.99
N ARG A 122 0.17 -5.78 -15.16
CA ARG A 122 -0.76 -4.93 -15.92
C ARG A 122 -0.11 -3.59 -16.32
N SER A 123 -0.69 -2.45 -15.94
CA SER A 123 -0.14 -1.12 -16.20
C SER A 123 0.96 -0.71 -15.22
N GLY A 124 1.41 -1.62 -14.34
CA GLY A 124 2.50 -1.38 -13.40
C GLY A 124 2.06 -0.80 -12.06
N ASN A 125 3.03 -0.25 -11.33
CA ASN A 125 2.91 0.27 -9.97
C ASN A 125 3.33 1.74 -9.90
N CYS A 126 3.34 2.32 -8.70
CA CYS A 126 3.93 3.63 -8.46
C CYS A 126 5.38 3.69 -8.95
N ASN A 127 5.69 4.64 -9.83
CA ASN A 127 7.04 4.82 -10.37
C ASN A 127 7.95 5.47 -9.32
N LEU A 128 9.05 4.78 -8.99
CA LEU A 128 9.99 5.23 -7.98
C LEU A 128 10.65 6.57 -8.35
N GLN A 129 11.09 6.74 -9.59
CA GLN A 129 11.80 7.94 -10.01
C GLN A 129 10.89 9.16 -10.00
N GLU A 130 9.65 9.02 -10.47
CA GLU A 130 8.66 10.10 -10.41
C GLU A 130 8.32 10.47 -8.97
N PHE A 131 8.14 9.48 -8.09
CA PHE A 131 7.86 9.72 -6.67
C PHE A 131 9.01 10.45 -5.98
N LEU A 132 10.26 10.03 -6.22
CA LEU A 132 11.44 10.71 -5.69
C LEU A 132 11.57 12.13 -6.25
N ARG A 133 11.31 12.33 -7.55
CA ARG A 133 11.35 13.65 -8.19
C ARG A 133 10.39 14.61 -7.49
N ILE A 134 9.16 14.19 -7.20
CA ILE A 134 8.19 14.98 -6.45
C ILE A 134 8.70 15.30 -5.04
N GLY A 135 9.24 14.32 -4.31
CA GLY A 135 9.76 14.58 -2.96
C GLY A 135 10.97 15.51 -2.91
N PHE A 136 11.74 15.61 -4.00
CA PHE A 136 12.83 16.59 -4.10
C PHE A 136 12.37 17.98 -4.57
N GLU A 137 11.40 18.06 -5.48
CA GLU A 137 10.89 19.33 -6.00
C GLU A 137 9.86 20.00 -5.09
N PHE A 138 9.07 19.20 -4.38
CA PHE A 138 7.95 19.63 -3.52
C PHE A 138 8.08 19.04 -2.10
N PRO A 139 9.14 19.40 -1.35
CA PRO A 139 9.42 18.83 -0.02
C PRO A 139 8.33 19.11 1.02
N GLU A 140 7.49 20.12 0.80
CA GLU A 140 6.31 20.42 1.60
C GLU A 140 5.17 19.41 1.40
N GLU A 141 5.14 18.71 0.27
CA GLU A 141 4.15 17.66 -0.01
C GLU A 141 4.65 16.28 0.41
N VAL A 142 5.91 15.96 0.12
CA VAL A 142 6.52 14.66 0.43
C VAL A 142 7.90 14.87 1.02
N LYS A 143 8.03 14.68 2.33
CA LYS A 143 9.31 14.81 3.02
C LYS A 143 10.11 13.51 2.95
N ILE A 144 11.25 13.52 2.25
CA ILE A 144 12.16 12.38 2.16
C ILE A 144 13.40 12.67 3.03
N ASP A 145 13.41 12.15 4.26
CA ASP A 145 14.47 12.44 5.24
C ASP A 145 15.78 11.69 4.95
N LYS A 146 15.71 10.39 4.65
CA LYS A 146 16.86 9.54 4.29
C LYS A 146 16.41 8.39 3.40
N MET A 147 17.04 8.24 2.24
CA MET A 147 16.78 7.10 1.35
C MET A 147 17.69 5.93 1.74
N ASN A 148 17.20 5.03 2.58
CA ASN A 148 17.85 3.75 2.82
C ASN A 148 17.43 2.81 1.69
N LEU A 149 18.27 2.66 0.66
CA LEU A 149 18.09 1.63 -0.36
C LEU A 149 18.30 0.27 0.30
N ILE A 150 17.22 -0.35 0.75
CA ILE A 150 17.22 -1.77 1.11
C ILE A 150 17.18 -2.52 -0.22
N LYS A 151 18.33 -3.03 -0.67
CA LYS A 151 18.39 -4.02 -1.75
C LYS A 151 17.70 -5.30 -1.25
N SER A 152 16.38 -5.39 -1.39
CA SER A 152 15.73 -6.69 -1.36
C SER A 152 16.13 -7.42 -2.66
N ASP A 153 16.51 -8.69 -2.53
CA ASP A 153 17.06 -9.51 -3.61
C ASP A 153 16.23 -9.39 -4.91
N LEU A 154 16.80 -8.69 -5.89
CA LEU A 154 16.29 -8.56 -7.27
C LEU A 154 16.03 -9.91 -7.95
N LYS A 155 16.51 -11.02 -7.38
CA LYS A 155 16.39 -12.37 -7.92
C LYS A 155 14.96 -12.92 -7.93
N ASN A 156 14.03 -12.35 -7.17
CA ASN A 156 12.66 -12.88 -7.02
C ASN A 156 11.56 -11.98 -7.63
N ILE A 157 11.92 -11.00 -8.46
CA ILE A 157 10.97 -10.01 -9.03
C ILE A 157 10.74 -10.22 -10.54
N ILE A 158 11.27 -11.30 -11.14
CA ILE A 158 10.97 -11.71 -12.53
C ILE A 158 10.35 -13.10 -12.51
#